data_AF-A0A1Y4J6J5-F1
#
_entry.id   AF-A0A1Y4J6J5-F1
#
_cell.length_a   1.000
_cell.length_b   1.000
_cell.length_c   1.000
_cell.angle_alpha   90.00
_cell.angle_beta   90.00
_cell.angle_gamma   90.00
#
_symmetry.space_group_name_H-M   'P 1'
#
loop_
_entity.id
_entity.type
_entity.pdbx_description
1 polymer ?
#
loop_
_entity_poly.entity_id
_entity_poly.type
_entity_poly.pdbx_seq_one_letter_code
_entity_poly.pdbx_strand_id
1 'polypeptide(L)'
;MSMELTYHRKGEYLFPNLAVQEEPVQLGKYGMLRRTYLKENKQNWYQSMLLTGKLNRHLLEIEKAAEDRMDVLMAGLLKQYPAPDKEKDQLAWTAHMNSLQAMAEETILTELVYN
;
A
#
# COMPACT_ATOMS: atom_id res chain seq x y z
N MET A 1 -26.89 -1.60 8.33
CA MET A 1 -26.24 -2.01 9.60
C MET A 1 -26.25 -0.79 10.52
N SER A 2 -26.97 -0.87 11.64
CA SER A 2 -26.97 0.15 12.69
C SER A 2 -25.67 0.02 13.49
N MET A 3 -24.86 1.09 13.59
CA MET A 3 -23.79 1.13 14.59
C MET A 3 -24.44 1.20 15.97
N GLU A 4 -24.27 0.16 16.79
CA GLU A 4 -24.62 0.21 18.21
C GLU A 4 -23.65 1.16 18.92
N LEU A 5 -24.12 2.37 19.22
CA LEU A 5 -23.31 3.35 19.95
C LEU A 5 -23.28 2.94 21.43
N THR A 6 -22.15 2.40 21.87
CA THR A 6 -21.91 2.15 23.29
C THR A 6 -21.33 3.39 23.95
N TYR A 7 -21.51 3.56 25.26
CA TYR A 7 -21.07 4.76 25.99
C TYR A 7 -20.25 4.36 27.23
N HIS A 8 -19.32 5.22 27.64
CA HIS A 8 -18.66 5.14 28.94
C HIS A 8 -18.92 6.42 29.75
N ARG A 9 -19.10 6.27 31.06
CA ARG A 9 -19.39 7.39 31.98
C ARG A 9 -18.09 8.02 32.48
N LYS A 10 -17.98 9.34 32.41
CA LYS A 10 -16.91 10.13 33.03
C LYS A 10 -17.53 11.30 33.78
N GLY A 11 -17.61 11.17 35.12
CA GLY A 11 -18.37 12.09 35.97
C GLY A 11 -19.87 11.96 35.71
N GLU A 12 -20.55 13.08 35.44
CA GLU A 12 -21.98 13.13 35.12
C GLU A 12 -22.28 12.96 33.62
N TYR A 13 -21.25 12.82 32.78
CA TYR A 13 -21.39 12.75 31.33
C TYR A 13 -21.17 11.33 30.78
N LEU A 14 -21.95 10.97 29.76
CA LEU A 14 -21.78 9.78 28.95
C LEU A 14 -21.07 10.15 27.64
N PHE A 15 -19.87 9.59 27.44
CA PHE A 15 -19.11 9.76 26.21
C PHE A 15 -19.34 8.55 25.30
N PRO A 16 -19.64 8.74 24.01
CA PRO A 16 -19.76 7.64 23.08
C PRO A 16 -18.40 6.97 22.90
N ASN A 17 -18.40 5.64 22.86
CA ASN A 17 -17.24 4.82 22.56
C ASN A 17 -16.99 4.87 21.05
N LEU A 18 -16.23 5.87 20.62
CA LEU A 18 -15.79 6.03 19.23
C LEU A 18 -14.57 5.11 18.97
N ALA A 19 -14.75 3.80 19.12
CA ALA A 19 -13.72 2.83 18.78
C ALA A 19 -13.90 2.40 17.31
N VAL A 20 -12.89 2.69 16.49
CA VAL A 20 -12.78 2.10 15.16
C VAL A 20 -12.34 0.65 15.37
N GLN A 21 -13.22 -0.30 15.09
CA GLN A 21 -12.89 -1.73 15.11
C GLN A 21 -12.15 -2.10 13.82
N GLU A 22 -10.91 -1.64 13.68
CA GLU A 22 -10.02 -2.10 12.62
C GLU A 22 -9.07 -3.15 13.18
N GLU A 23 -9.20 -4.38 12.68
CA GLU A 23 -8.24 -5.44 13.01
C GLU A 23 -6.85 -5.08 12.46
N PRO A 24 -5.78 -5.32 13.23
CA PRO A 24 -4.43 -5.08 12.74
C PRO A 24 -4.14 -5.97 11.53
N VAL A 25 -3.82 -5.34 10.41
CA VAL A 25 -3.42 -6.03 9.17
C VAL A 25 -1.91 -5.97 9.01
N GLN A 26 -1.34 -7.07 8.51
CA GLN A 26 0.05 -7.08 8.06
C GLN A 26 0.08 -6.43 6.67
N LEU A 27 0.86 -5.36 6.54
CA LEU A 27 1.07 -4.65 5.28
C LEU A 27 2.50 -4.90 4.81
N GLY A 28 2.65 -5.21 3.53
CA GLY A 28 3.90 -5.19 2.80
C GLY A 28 4.34 -3.77 2.47
N LYS A 29 5.35 -3.69 1.59
CA LYS A 29 6.05 -2.44 1.24
C LYS A 29 5.08 -1.35 0.75
N TYR A 30 4.26 -1.65 -0.24
CA TYR A 30 3.40 -0.65 -0.90
C TYR A 30 2.24 -0.19 0.00
N GLY A 31 1.64 -1.10 0.78
CA GLY A 31 0.63 -0.74 1.77
C GLY A 31 1.19 0.21 2.84
N MET A 32 2.41 -0.06 3.33
CA MET A 32 3.08 0.84 4.27
C MET A 32 3.40 2.22 3.67
N LEU A 33 3.91 2.26 2.44
CA LEU A 33 4.21 3.53 1.76
C LEU A 33 2.93 4.36 1.54
N ARG A 34 1.85 3.72 1.08
CA ARG A 34 0.56 4.41 0.88
C ARG A 34 0.02 4.96 2.20
N ARG A 35 0.14 4.19 3.29
CA ARG A 35 -0.28 4.64 4.63
C ARG A 35 0.49 5.89 5.06
N THR A 36 1.82 5.89 4.92
CA THR A 36 2.65 7.04 5.25
C THR A 36 2.28 8.25 4.40
N TYR A 37 2.16 8.06 3.08
CA TYR A 37 1.77 9.15 2.18
C TYR A 37 0.41 9.76 2.54
N LEU A 38 -0.61 8.92 2.78
CA LEU A 38 -1.94 9.40 3.16
C LEU A 38 -1.90 10.20 4.47
N LYS A 39 -1.14 9.73 5.46
CA LYS A 39 -1.01 10.41 6.76
C LYS A 39 -0.29 11.75 6.65
N GLU A 40 0.76 11.84 5.83
CA GLU A 40 1.59 13.04 5.74
C GLU A 40 1.04 14.07 4.74
N ASN A 41 0.45 13.61 3.64
CA ASN A 41 0.09 14.46 2.50
C ASN A 41 -1.42 14.56 2.25
N LYS A 42 -2.22 13.61 2.75
CA LYS A 42 -3.68 13.54 2.51
C LYS A 42 -4.46 13.28 3.80
N GLN A 43 -4.11 14.02 4.86
CA GLN A 43 -4.60 13.78 6.23
C GLN A 43 -6.14 13.67 6.32
N ASN A 44 -6.89 14.49 5.58
CA ASN A 44 -8.37 14.43 5.57
C ASN A 44 -8.89 13.06 5.09
N TRP A 45 -8.29 12.51 4.04
CA TRP A 45 -8.66 11.19 3.51
C TRP A 45 -8.27 10.07 4.47
N TYR A 46 -7.06 10.16 5.04
CA TYR A 46 -6.60 9.22 6.06
C TYR A 46 -7.56 9.16 7.25
N GLN A 47 -7.90 10.31 7.82
CA GLN A 47 -8.81 10.39 8.97
C GLN A 47 -10.23 9.92 8.62
N SER A 48 -10.74 10.27 7.45
CA SER A 48 -12.06 9.81 7.00
C SER A 48 -12.13 8.28 6.88
N MET A 49 -11.11 7.67 6.25
CA MET A 49 -11.05 6.21 6.12
C MET A 49 -10.86 5.52 7.47
N LEU A 50 -10.02 6.08 8.34
CA LEU A 50 -9.82 5.57 9.69
C LEU A 50 -11.13 5.59 10.48
N LEU A 51 -11.83 6.73 10.52
CA LEU A 51 -13.11 6.86 11.25
C LEU A 51 -14.22 5.96 10.68
N THR A 52 -14.15 5.61 9.40
CA THR A 52 -15.13 4.73 8.74
C THR A 52 -14.72 3.26 8.74
N GLY A 53 -13.56 2.90 9.29
CA GLY A 53 -13.05 1.52 9.32
C GLY A 53 -12.68 0.97 7.93
N LYS A 54 -12.35 1.85 6.98
CA LYS A 54 -12.03 1.48 5.58
C LYS A 54 -10.55 1.53 5.26
N LEU A 55 -9.71 2.02 6.18
CA LEU A 55 -8.31 2.30 5.91
C LEU A 55 -7.56 1.01 5.60
N ASN A 56 -7.69 -0.02 6.45
CA ASN A 56 -6.97 -1.28 6.27
C ASN A 56 -7.33 -1.98 4.96
N ARG A 57 -8.63 -1.99 4.59
CA ARG A 57 -9.08 -2.53 3.31
C ARG A 57 -8.46 -1.78 2.14
N HIS A 58 -8.45 -0.45 2.16
CA HIS A 58 -7.83 0.35 1.10
C HIS A 58 -6.33 0.04 0.94
N LEU A 59 -5.60 -0.05 2.05
CA LEU A 59 -4.17 -0.33 2.03
C LEU A 59 -3.85 -1.72 1.45
N LEU A 60 -4.66 -2.74 1.80
CA LEU A 60 -4.54 -4.09 1.22
C LEU A 60 -4.89 -4.12 -0.27
N GLU A 61 -5.89 -3.37 -0.71
CA GLU A 61 -6.25 -3.25 -2.12
C GLU A 61 -5.11 -2.60 -2.92
N ILE A 62 -4.46 -1.56 -2.39
CA ILE A 62 -3.30 -0.92 -3.03
C ILE A 62 -2.09 -1.86 -3.07
N GLU A 63 -1.85 -2.60 -2.00
CA GLU A 63 -0.75 -3.58 -1.94
C GLU A 63 -0.91 -4.65 -3.01
N LYS A 64 -2.08 -5.28 -3.08
CA LYS A 64 -2.37 -6.28 -4.10
C LYS A 64 -2.27 -5.69 -5.52
N ALA A 65 -2.83 -4.50 -5.73
CA ALA A 65 -2.76 -3.85 -7.03
C ALA A 65 -1.30 -3.55 -7.45
N ALA A 66 -0.44 -3.20 -6.50
CA ALA A 66 0.97 -2.95 -6.76
C ALA A 66 1.74 -4.24 -7.10
N GLU A 67 1.43 -5.35 -6.43
CA GLU A 67 1.99 -6.68 -6.75
C GLU A 67 1.57 -7.12 -8.16
N ASP A 68 0.28 -7.09 -8.46
CA ASP A 68 -0.26 -7.43 -9.78
C ASP A 68 0.36 -6.54 -10.88
N ARG A 69 0.54 -5.24 -10.60
CA ARG A 69 1.16 -4.28 -11.53
C ARG A 69 2.64 -4.56 -11.74
N MET A 70 3.37 -4.98 -10.69
CA MET A 70 4.79 -5.33 -10.77
C MET A 70 5.00 -6.49 -11.74
N ASP A 71 4.20 -7.55 -11.63
CA ASP A 71 4.31 -8.72 -12.50
C ASP A 71 4.07 -8.36 -13.97
N VAL A 72 3.05 -7.54 -14.24
CA VAL A 72 2.73 -7.08 -15.60
C VAL A 72 3.86 -6.20 -16.17
N LEU A 73 4.37 -5.25 -15.39
CA LEU A 73 5.44 -4.35 -15.83
C LEU A 73 6.74 -5.13 -16.07
N MET A 74 7.13 -6.02 -15.17
CA MET A 74 8.33 -6.84 -15.32
C MET A 74 8.25 -7.75 -16.55
N ALA A 75 7.09 -8.38 -16.79
CA ALA A 75 6.89 -9.19 -17.99
C ALA A 75 6.99 -8.38 -19.28
N GLY A 76 6.50 -7.13 -19.29
CA GLY A 76 6.63 -6.21 -20.41
C GLY A 76 8.08 -5.74 -20.62
N LEU A 77 8.74 -5.31 -19.56
CA LEU A 77 10.11 -4.83 -19.57
C LEU A 77 11.09 -5.92 -20.01
N LEU A 78 10.93 -7.16 -19.56
CA LEU A 78 11.79 -8.28 -19.98
C LEU A 78 11.60 -8.66 -21.44
N LYS A 79 10.41 -8.47 -22.02
CA LYS A 79 10.19 -8.65 -23.46
C LYS A 79 10.91 -7.58 -24.28
N GLN A 80 10.95 -6.35 -23.78
CA GLN A 80 11.59 -5.23 -24.46
C GLN A 80 13.10 -5.21 -24.27
N TYR A 81 13.56 -5.57 -23.06
CA TYR A 81 14.96 -5.55 -22.62
C TYR A 81 15.31 -6.94 -22.06
N PRO A 82 15.62 -7.92 -22.92
CA PRO A 82 15.92 -9.28 -22.50
C PRO A 82 17.16 -9.30 -21.59
N ALA A 83 17.12 -10.13 -20.56
CA ALA A 83 18.21 -10.25 -19.60
C ALA A 83 19.47 -10.88 -20.26
N PRO A 84 20.68 -10.43 -19.88
CA PRO A 84 21.92 -11.03 -20.37
C PRO A 84 22.07 -12.47 -19.85
N ASP A 85 23.03 -13.21 -20.42
CA ASP A 85 23.30 -14.59 -20.03
C ASP A 85 23.86 -14.67 -18.60
N LYS A 86 23.09 -15.23 -17.68
CA LYS A 86 23.42 -15.31 -16.25
C LYS A 86 24.64 -16.18 -15.97
N GLU A 87 24.90 -17.21 -16.77
CA GLU A 87 26.03 -18.11 -16.57
C GLU A 87 27.36 -17.46 -16.97
N LYS A 88 27.31 -16.53 -17.93
CA LYS A 88 28.48 -15.81 -18.42
C LYS A 88 28.80 -14.58 -17.57
N ASP A 89 27.78 -13.84 -17.16
CA ASP A 89 27.96 -12.63 -16.36
C ASP A 89 26.82 -12.45 -15.34
N GLN A 90 27.00 -13.05 -14.18
CA GLN A 90 26.05 -12.99 -13.09
C GLN A 90 25.87 -11.56 -12.53
N LEU A 91 26.91 -10.72 -12.58
CA LEU A 91 26.84 -9.35 -12.08
C LEU A 91 26.05 -8.47 -13.05
N ALA A 92 26.32 -8.56 -14.35
CA ALA A 92 25.54 -7.84 -15.36
C ALA A 92 24.07 -8.27 -15.35
N TRP A 93 23.78 -9.57 -15.17
CA TRP A 93 22.40 -10.05 -15.04
C TRP A 93 21.70 -9.45 -13.82
N THR A 94 22.36 -9.44 -12.66
CA THR A 94 21.78 -8.89 -11.43
C THR A 94 21.54 -7.39 -11.55
N ALA A 95 22.51 -6.65 -12.11
CA ALA A 95 22.39 -5.22 -12.37
C ALA A 95 21.22 -4.92 -13.33
N HIS A 96 21.07 -5.70 -14.40
CA HIS A 96 19.97 -5.58 -15.36
C HIS A 96 18.61 -5.80 -14.70
N MET A 97 18.45 -6.91 -13.97
CA MET A 97 17.19 -7.22 -13.29
C MET A 97 16.81 -6.16 -12.25
N ASN A 98 17.77 -5.67 -11.48
CA ASN A 98 17.54 -4.59 -10.51
C ASN A 98 17.15 -3.28 -11.20
N SER A 99 17.75 -2.95 -12.35
CA SER A 99 17.38 -1.77 -13.12
C SER A 99 15.94 -1.84 -13.62
N LEU A 100 15.51 -2.99 -14.15
CA LEU A 100 14.13 -3.17 -14.61
C LEU A 100 13.13 -3.11 -13.45
N GLN A 101 13.48 -3.74 -12.32
CA GLN A 101 12.66 -3.68 -11.11
C GLN A 101 12.51 -2.25 -10.59
N ALA A 102 13.59 -1.46 -10.60
CA ALA A 102 13.54 -0.05 -10.19
C ALA A 102 12.62 0.78 -11.10
N MET A 103 12.68 0.58 -12.43
CA MET A 103 11.78 1.24 -13.37
C MET A 103 10.31 0.88 -13.14
N ALA A 104 10.02 -0.40 -12.92
CA ALA A 104 8.67 -0.86 -12.62
C ALA A 104 8.18 -0.28 -11.29
N GLU A 105 9.03 -0.25 -10.27
CA GLU A 105 8.71 0.29 -8.96
C GLU A 105 8.40 1.79 -9.02
N GLU A 106 9.19 2.59 -9.73
CA GLU A 106 8.92 4.02 -9.90
C GLU A 106 7.54 4.28 -10.53
N THR A 107 7.18 3.47 -11.51
CA THR A 107 5.85 3.53 -12.15
C THR A 107 4.74 3.21 -11.15
N ILE A 108 4.91 2.16 -10.33
CA ILE A 108 3.92 1.77 -9.30
C ILE A 108 3.78 2.85 -8.24
N LEU A 109 4.89 3.43 -7.78
CA LEU A 109 4.88 4.48 -6.77
C LEU A 109 4.10 5.70 -7.24
N THR A 110 4.29 6.11 -8.49
CA THR A 110 3.58 7.26 -9.08
C THR A 110 2.10 6.97 -9.36
N GLU A 111 1.77 5.79 -9.89
CA GLU A 111 0.39 5.42 -10.25
C GLU A 111 -0.50 5.13 -9.03
N LEU A 112 0.02 4.40 -8.03
CA LEU A 112 -0.79 3.81 -6.95
C LEU A 112 -0.50 4.40 -5.57
N VAL A 113 0.77 4.71 -5.26
CA VAL A 113 1.16 5.08 -3.90
C VAL A 113 1.04 6.58 -3.64
N TYR A 114 1.47 7.42 -4.56
CA TYR A 114 1.57 8.87 -4.37
C TYR A 114 0.49 9.70 -5.08
N ASN A 115 -0.50 9.04 -5.67
CA ASN A 115 -1.67 9.70 -6.27
C ASN A 115 -2.69 10.16 -5.21
#